data_AF-A0A064CHC8-F1
#
_entry.id   AF-A0A064CHC8-F1
#
_cell.length_a   1.000
_cell.length_b   1.000
_cell.length_c   1.000
_cell.angle_alpha   90.00
_cell.angle_beta   90.00
_cell.angle_gamma   90.00
#
_symmetry.space_group_name_H-M   'P 1'
#
loop_
_entity.id
_entity.type
_entity.pdbx_description
1 polymer ?
#
loop_
_entity_poly.entity_id
_entity_poly.type
_entity_poly.pdbx_seq_one_letter_code
_entity_poly.pdbx_strand_id
1 'polypeptide(L)'
;MAGSGSGRELSDRDLVDAVLKELSEAAERWEFYSLVERHHDGRPDMIGMEAVNQLLVALEVHRFDFCFIGAGYEKEVDEFLTVNPGLAGRFNRKLRFESYSPDELVQIAVRYGGPRATVIEPAAQDALNAACRKLRAYLAPDGTHGIDVMQNGRFARNVVERAERLRDSRVAAQNRTSRGSVTVEDLETLRTQDLMAAVADACAEKHVPISL
;
A
#
# COMPACT_ATOMS: atom_id res chain seq x y z
N MET A 1 -2.57 -17.28 44.58
CA MET A 1 -1.54 -17.64 43.58
C MET A 1 -1.62 -16.63 42.46
N ALA A 2 -0.68 -15.68 42.41
CA ALA A 2 -0.62 -14.66 41.37
C ALA A 2 0.22 -15.20 40.22
N GLY A 3 -0.40 -15.37 39.05
CA GLY A 3 0.30 -15.72 37.82
C GLY A 3 1.10 -14.52 37.33
N SER A 4 2.42 -14.64 37.38
CA SER A 4 3.36 -13.70 36.76
C SER A 4 3.20 -13.75 35.24
N GLY A 5 2.58 -12.72 34.67
CA GLY A 5 2.64 -12.46 33.24
C GLY A 5 4.07 -12.13 32.86
N SER A 6 4.76 -13.09 32.24
CA SER A 6 6.02 -12.87 31.55
C SER A 6 5.76 -11.89 30.42
N GLY A 7 6.09 -10.62 30.64
CA GLY A 7 6.24 -9.64 29.57
C GLY A 7 7.34 -10.15 28.65
N ARG A 8 6.97 -10.57 27.45
CA ARG A 8 7.92 -10.97 26.43
C ARG A 8 8.68 -9.70 26.02
N GLU A 9 9.94 -9.57 26.43
CA GLU A 9 10.81 -8.51 25.91
C GLU A 9 10.87 -8.66 24.39
N LEU A 10 10.42 -7.64 23.66
CA LEU A 10 10.61 -7.59 22.21
C LEU A 10 12.12 -7.51 21.97
N SER A 11 12.64 -8.39 21.11
CA SER A 11 14.02 -8.28 20.68
C SER A 11 14.22 -7.00 19.85
N ASP A 12 15.46 -6.51 19.76
CA ASP A 12 15.81 -5.37 18.88
C ASP A 12 15.32 -5.59 17.44
N ARG A 13 15.27 -6.85 16.99
CA ARG A 13 14.75 -7.22 15.67
C ARG A 13 13.23 -7.10 15.58
N ASP A 14 12.50 -7.46 16.64
CA ASP A 14 11.05 -7.30 16.71
C ASP A 14 10.65 -5.82 16.73
N LEU A 15 11.45 -4.97 17.39
CA LEU A 15 11.27 -3.51 17.38
C LEU A 15 11.53 -2.93 15.99
N VAL A 16 12.61 -3.36 15.33
CA VAL A 16 12.92 -2.93 13.96
C VAL A 16 11.82 -3.38 12.99
N ASP A 17 11.34 -4.62 13.08
CA ASP A 17 10.29 -5.13 12.20
C ASP A 17 8.94 -4.43 12.47
N ALA A 18 8.62 -4.13 13.73
CA ALA A 18 7.43 -3.36 14.09
C ALA A 18 7.50 -1.93 13.54
N VAL A 19 8.66 -1.26 13.68
CA VAL A 19 8.90 0.07 13.12
C VAL A 19 8.82 0.04 11.60
N LEU A 20 9.49 -0.92 10.93
CA LEU A 20 9.44 -1.03 9.48
C LEU A 20 8.03 -1.30 8.94
N LYS A 21 7.24 -2.09 9.67
CA LYS A 21 5.83 -2.32 9.34
C LYS A 21 5.00 -1.05 9.46
N GLU A 22 5.07 -0.36 10.60
CA GLU A 22 4.41 0.93 10.82
C GLU A 22 4.83 1.95 9.76
N LEU A 23 6.12 2.00 9.41
CA LEU A 23 6.64 2.88 8.38
C LEU A 23 6.16 2.52 6.98
N SER A 24 6.05 1.24 6.63
CA SER A 24 5.49 0.84 5.35
C SER A 24 4.02 1.22 5.24
N GLU A 25 3.25 1.09 6.32
CA GLU A 25 1.84 1.47 6.36
C GLU A 25 1.66 3.01 6.36
N ALA A 26 2.50 3.72 7.11
CA ALA A 26 2.57 5.17 7.12
C ALA A 26 3.01 5.71 5.76
N ALA A 27 4.01 5.13 5.11
CA ALA A 27 4.51 5.55 3.80
C ALA A 27 3.43 5.55 2.72
N GLU A 28 2.45 4.65 2.80
CA GLU A 28 1.32 4.62 1.87
C GLU A 28 0.29 5.76 2.09
N ARG A 29 0.38 6.47 3.21
CA ARG A 29 -0.59 7.51 3.64
C ARG A 29 0.06 8.87 3.88
N TRP A 30 1.37 8.92 4.13
CA TRP A 30 2.11 10.11 4.45
C TRP A 30 2.67 10.74 3.18
N GLU A 31 2.30 11.99 2.94
CA GLU A 31 2.81 12.79 1.84
C GLU A 31 3.57 13.98 2.42
N PHE A 32 4.67 13.76 3.14
CA PHE A 32 5.36 14.87 3.85
C PHE A 32 5.88 15.95 2.91
N TYR A 33 6.11 15.62 1.64
CA TYR A 33 6.46 16.59 0.61
C TYR A 33 5.35 17.64 0.36
N SER A 34 4.10 17.35 0.73
CA SER A 34 2.98 18.31 0.71
C SER A 34 3.13 19.43 1.74
N LEU A 35 4.10 19.36 2.67
CA LEU A 35 4.40 20.45 3.59
C LEU A 35 4.83 21.74 2.89
N VAL A 36 5.25 21.65 1.62
CA VAL A 36 5.56 22.80 0.79
C VAL A 36 4.77 22.65 -0.50
N GLU A 37 3.69 23.41 -0.64
CA GLU A 37 2.93 23.43 -1.88
C GLU A 37 3.55 24.44 -2.85
N ARG A 38 3.60 24.10 -4.15
CA ARG A 38 3.81 25.11 -5.18
C ARG A 38 2.45 25.70 -5.54
N HIS A 39 2.16 26.91 -5.07
CA HIS A 39 0.94 27.59 -5.48
C HIS A 39 0.92 27.78 -7.01
N HIS A 40 -0.24 27.54 -7.63
CA HIS A 40 -0.44 27.65 -9.08
C HIS A 40 -0.16 29.06 -9.63
N ASP A 41 -0.12 30.08 -8.77
CA ASP A 41 0.19 31.47 -9.11
C ASP A 41 1.70 31.79 -9.11
N GLY A 42 2.55 30.78 -8.88
CA GLY A 42 4.00 30.92 -8.85
C GLY A 42 4.55 31.58 -7.58
N ARG A 43 3.70 31.83 -6.57
CA ARG A 43 4.16 32.37 -5.29
C ARG A 43 4.76 31.26 -4.42
N PRO A 44 5.88 31.53 -3.72
CA PRO A 44 6.41 30.60 -2.74
C PRO A 44 5.41 30.37 -1.60
N ASP A 45 5.18 29.12 -1.21
CA ASP A 45 4.43 28.79 0.00
C ASP A 45 5.25 29.19 1.25
N MET A 46 5.00 30.40 1.73
CA MET A 46 5.72 30.96 2.86
C MET A 46 5.43 30.23 4.17
N ILE A 47 4.23 29.66 4.31
CA ILE A 47 3.83 28.94 5.52
C ILE A 47 4.50 27.57 5.55
N GLY A 48 4.44 26.85 4.43
CA GLY A 48 5.13 25.59 4.27
C GLY A 48 6.64 25.72 4.43
N MET A 49 7.22 26.78 3.87
CA MET A 49 8.65 27.06 4.03
C MET A 49 9.04 27.34 5.49
N GLU A 50 8.21 28.07 6.24
CA GLU A 50 8.45 28.30 7.67
C GLU A 50 8.29 27.01 8.48
N ALA A 51 7.30 26.17 8.17
CA ALA A 51 7.14 24.87 8.80
C ALA A 51 8.36 23.97 8.57
N VAL A 52 8.91 23.95 7.35
CA VAL A 52 10.15 23.26 7.01
C VAL A 52 11.34 23.80 7.82
N ASN A 53 11.45 25.11 7.97
CA ASN A 53 12.53 25.71 8.76
C ASN A 53 12.42 25.32 10.24
N GLN A 54 11.22 25.33 10.82
CA GLN A 54 11.01 24.87 12.20
C GLN A 54 11.31 23.38 12.37
N LEU A 55 10.94 22.54 11.38
CA LEU A 55 11.31 21.14 11.36
C LEU A 55 12.84 20.96 11.36
N LEU A 56 13.58 21.73 10.56
CA LEU A 56 15.04 21.70 10.52
C LEU A 56 15.67 22.06 11.87
N VAL A 57 15.12 23.05 12.57
CA VAL A 57 15.54 23.42 13.93
C VAL A 57 15.28 22.26 14.89
N ALA A 58 14.09 21.66 14.86
CA ALA A 58 13.76 20.53 15.72
C ALA A 58 14.68 19.32 15.47
N LEU A 59 14.98 19.00 14.20
CA LEU A 59 15.91 17.93 13.81
C LEU A 59 17.34 18.17 14.33
N GLU A 60 17.76 19.42 14.44
CA GLU A 60 19.07 19.78 14.99
C GLU A 60 19.09 19.70 16.52
N VAL A 61 18.10 20.31 17.17
CA VAL A 61 18.01 20.41 18.64
C VAL A 61 17.79 19.04 19.28
N HIS A 62 16.95 18.20 18.68
CA HIS A 62 16.53 16.91 19.22
C HIS A 62 17.20 15.71 18.56
N ARG A 63 18.43 15.87 18.03
CA ARG A 63 19.11 14.82 17.25
C ARG A 63 19.40 13.50 17.99
N PHE A 64 19.20 13.45 19.31
CA PHE A 64 19.45 12.27 20.14
C PHE A 64 18.18 11.62 20.70
N ASP A 65 17.05 12.31 20.66
CA ASP A 65 15.77 11.90 21.25
C ASP A 65 14.59 12.00 20.25
N PHE A 66 14.85 12.47 19.04
CA PHE A 66 13.86 12.58 17.96
C PHE A 66 14.37 11.93 16.67
N CYS A 67 13.54 11.06 16.10
CA CYS A 67 13.74 10.48 14.78
C CYS A 67 12.60 10.91 13.87
N PHE A 68 12.93 11.53 12.74
CA PHE A 68 11.95 11.86 11.70
C PHE A 68 12.12 10.92 10.52
N ILE A 69 11.00 10.34 10.09
CA ILE A 69 10.97 9.46 8.94
C ILE A 69 9.97 10.04 7.94
N GLY A 70 10.51 10.59 6.85
CA GLY A 70 9.72 11.02 5.71
C GLY A 70 9.56 9.85 4.74
N ALA A 71 8.36 9.70 4.20
CA ALA A 71 8.06 8.69 3.20
C ALA A 71 7.24 9.31 2.06
N GLY A 72 7.45 8.80 0.85
CA GLY A 72 6.83 9.31 -0.36
C GLY A 72 7.46 8.71 -1.60
N TYR A 73 6.93 9.07 -2.76
CA TYR A 73 7.51 8.68 -4.03
C TYR A 73 8.86 9.38 -4.23
N GLU A 74 9.81 8.65 -4.81
CA GLU A 74 11.23 9.07 -4.86
C GLU A 74 11.42 10.43 -5.52
N LYS A 75 10.72 10.70 -6.63
CA LYS A 75 10.82 11.97 -7.35
C LYS A 75 10.33 13.14 -6.50
N GLU A 76 9.19 12.98 -5.84
CA GLU A 76 8.56 13.98 -4.98
C GLU A 76 9.42 14.24 -3.74
N VAL A 77 10.02 13.20 -3.16
CA VAL A 77 10.99 13.32 -2.07
C VAL A 77 12.25 14.05 -2.53
N ASP A 78 12.79 13.71 -3.69
CA ASP A 78 13.97 14.37 -4.24
C ASP A 78 13.72 15.84 -4.54
N GLU A 79 12.58 16.16 -5.15
CA GLU A 79 12.14 17.54 -5.39
C GLU A 79 11.98 18.31 -4.07
N PHE A 80 11.34 17.72 -3.06
CA PHE A 80 11.19 18.33 -1.73
C PHE A 80 12.54 18.61 -1.06
N LEU A 81 13.51 17.70 -1.17
CA LEU A 81 14.84 17.90 -0.58
C LEU A 81 15.62 19.05 -1.24
N THR A 82 15.23 19.50 -2.45
CA THR A 82 15.82 20.69 -3.08
C THR A 82 15.26 22.02 -2.57
N VAL A 83 14.16 22.01 -1.83
CA VAL A 83 13.50 23.23 -1.33
C VAL A 83 14.41 24.03 -0.41
N ASN A 84 15.18 23.36 0.44
CA ASN A 84 16.14 23.99 1.35
C ASN A 84 17.44 23.15 1.40
N PRO A 85 18.63 23.73 1.12
CA PRO A 85 19.90 23.01 1.21
C PRO A 85 20.15 22.31 2.56
N GLY A 86 19.56 22.85 3.65
CA GLY A 86 19.64 22.27 4.99
C GLY A 86 18.90 20.94 5.15
N LEU A 87 17.90 20.65 4.31
CA LEU A 87 17.17 19.38 4.29
C LEU A 87 18.06 18.25 3.77
N ALA A 88 18.69 18.42 2.61
CA ALA A 88 19.53 17.38 2.01
C ALA A 88 20.63 16.87 2.96
N GLY A 89 21.21 17.75 3.78
CA GLY A 89 22.23 17.38 4.77
C GLY A 89 21.71 16.61 5.99
N ARG A 90 20.43 16.78 6.35
CA ARG A 90 19.79 16.12 7.51
C ARG A 90 19.09 14.81 7.15
N PHE A 91 18.67 14.66 5.90
CA PHE A 91 18.15 13.41 5.33
C PHE A 91 19.26 12.59 4.67
N ASN A 92 20.26 12.19 5.49
CA ASN A 92 21.47 11.53 5.00
C ASN A 92 21.32 10.02 4.74
N ARG A 93 20.15 9.43 5.07
CA ARG A 93 19.83 8.03 4.77
C ARG A 93 18.55 7.96 3.95
N LYS A 94 18.65 7.39 2.76
CA LYS A 94 17.51 7.08 1.89
C LYS A 94 17.35 5.56 1.82
N LEU A 95 16.17 5.08 2.17
CA LEU A 95 15.79 3.68 1.97
C LEU A 95 14.84 3.64 0.78
N ARG A 96 15.24 2.91 -0.27
CA ARG A 96 14.43 2.72 -1.47
C ARG A 96 13.68 1.39 -1.33
N PHE A 97 12.35 1.46 -1.41
CA PHE A 97 11.51 0.28 -1.44
C PHE A 97 11.23 -0.08 -2.90
N GLU A 98 11.64 -1.27 -3.31
CA GLU A 98 11.33 -1.76 -4.65
C GLU A 98 9.87 -2.16 -4.77
N SER A 99 9.35 -2.05 -5.98
CA SER A 99 8.00 -2.46 -6.32
C SER A 99 7.82 -3.97 -6.11
N TYR A 100 6.80 -4.37 -5.34
CA TYR A 100 6.53 -5.79 -5.01
C TYR A 100 6.49 -6.68 -6.26
N SER A 101 7.02 -7.89 -6.12
CA SER A 101 6.88 -8.96 -7.10
C SER A 101 5.43 -9.45 -7.19
N PRO A 102 5.04 -10.13 -8.29
CA PRO A 102 3.73 -10.75 -8.40
C PRO A 102 3.39 -11.70 -7.25
N ASP A 103 4.36 -12.45 -6.75
CA ASP A 103 4.19 -13.38 -5.63
C ASP A 103 3.95 -12.63 -4.31
N GLU A 104 4.66 -11.52 -4.08
CA GLU A 104 4.43 -10.66 -2.91
C GLU A 104 3.06 -9.98 -2.95
N LEU A 105 2.58 -9.55 -4.13
CA LEU A 105 1.25 -8.98 -4.28
C LEU A 105 0.14 -9.98 -3.92
N VAL A 106 0.30 -11.25 -4.30
CA VAL A 106 -0.63 -12.32 -3.87
C VAL A 106 -0.56 -12.53 -2.36
N GLN A 107 0.63 -12.53 -1.77
CA GLN A 107 0.78 -12.64 -0.32
C GLN A 107 0.14 -11.46 0.42
N ILE A 108 0.26 -10.23 -0.11
CA ILE A 108 -0.41 -9.06 0.43
C ILE A 108 -1.93 -9.24 0.37
N ALA A 109 -2.47 -9.69 -0.77
CA ALA A 109 -3.91 -9.95 -0.91
C ALA A 109 -4.42 -10.98 0.12
N VAL A 110 -3.71 -12.09 0.28
CA VAL A 110 -4.05 -13.14 1.27
C VAL A 110 -3.97 -12.61 2.70
N ARG A 111 -2.89 -11.90 3.05
CA ARG A 111 -2.73 -11.29 4.38
C ARG A 111 -3.78 -10.21 4.67
N TYR A 112 -4.18 -9.46 3.65
CA TYR A 112 -5.21 -8.43 3.77
C TYR A 112 -6.61 -9.04 4.00
N GLY A 113 -6.90 -10.16 3.34
CA GLY A 113 -8.17 -10.89 3.50
C GLY A 113 -8.33 -11.59 4.85
N GLY A 114 -7.23 -12.10 5.44
CA GLY A 114 -7.28 -12.89 6.68
C GLY A 114 -8.05 -12.24 7.84
N PRO A 115 -7.70 -11.02 8.28
CA PRO A 115 -8.43 -10.30 9.34
C PRO A 115 -9.90 -9.97 8.99
N ARG A 116 -10.28 -10.07 7.72
CA ARG A 116 -11.63 -9.78 7.20
C ARG A 116 -12.49 -11.05 7.05
N ALA A 117 -11.99 -12.20 7.50
CA ALA A 117 -12.58 -13.52 7.27
C ALA A 117 -12.75 -13.84 5.77
N THR A 118 -11.83 -13.33 4.94
CA THR A 118 -11.83 -13.56 3.50
C THR A 118 -10.75 -14.56 3.13
N VAL A 119 -11.16 -15.67 2.50
CA VAL A 119 -10.27 -16.73 2.01
C VAL A 119 -10.21 -16.66 0.50
N ILE A 120 -8.99 -16.62 -0.07
CA ILE A 120 -8.80 -16.66 -1.53
C ILE A 120 -8.48 -18.10 -1.92
N GLU A 121 -9.32 -18.72 -2.76
CA GLU A 121 -9.08 -20.11 -3.19
C GLU A 121 -7.75 -20.23 -3.98
N PRO A 122 -7.06 -21.38 -3.95
CA PRO A 122 -5.77 -21.54 -4.63
C PRO A 122 -5.79 -21.16 -6.11
N ALA A 123 -6.82 -21.59 -6.85
CA ALA A 123 -6.97 -21.26 -8.26
C ALA A 123 -7.11 -19.74 -8.51
N ALA A 124 -7.75 -19.01 -7.59
CA ALA A 124 -7.86 -17.55 -7.68
C ALA A 124 -6.53 -16.87 -7.36
N GLN A 125 -5.75 -17.40 -6.41
CA GLN A 125 -4.39 -16.90 -6.14
C GLN A 125 -3.48 -17.06 -7.37
N ASP A 126 -3.54 -18.22 -8.04
CA ASP A 126 -2.79 -18.47 -9.28
C ASP A 126 -3.21 -17.51 -10.41
N ALA A 127 -4.52 -17.28 -10.56
CA ALA A 127 -5.05 -16.34 -11.55
C ALA A 127 -4.62 -14.89 -11.27
N LEU A 128 -4.65 -14.46 -10.00
CA LEU A 128 -4.14 -13.15 -9.58
C LEU A 128 -2.64 -13.01 -9.84
N ASN A 129 -1.86 -14.05 -9.55
CA ASN A 129 -0.43 -14.07 -9.83
C ASN A 129 -0.16 -13.88 -11.34
N ALA A 130 -0.87 -14.62 -12.19
CA ALA A 130 -0.77 -14.49 -13.64
C ALA A 130 -1.12 -13.07 -14.13
N ALA A 131 -2.18 -12.46 -13.57
CA ALA A 131 -2.54 -11.07 -13.85
C ALA A 131 -1.45 -10.09 -13.41
N CYS A 132 -0.90 -10.25 -12.20
CA CYS A 132 0.20 -9.42 -11.70
C CYS A 132 1.47 -9.55 -12.56
N ARG A 133 1.76 -10.75 -13.10
CA ARG A 133 2.87 -10.96 -14.05
C ARG A 133 2.63 -10.18 -15.35
N LYS A 134 1.42 -10.20 -15.90
CA LYS A 134 1.05 -9.40 -17.08
C LYS A 134 1.18 -7.90 -16.81
N LEU A 135 0.69 -7.43 -15.66
CA LEU A 135 0.84 -6.05 -15.20
C LEU A 135 2.31 -5.63 -15.08
N ARG A 136 3.18 -6.51 -14.56
CA ARG A 136 4.63 -6.24 -14.45
C ARG A 136 5.30 -6.14 -15.82
N ALA A 137 4.87 -6.95 -16.78
CA ALA A 137 5.39 -6.91 -18.15
C ALA A 137 4.90 -5.69 -18.94
N TYR A 138 3.76 -5.09 -18.56
CA TYR A 138 3.25 -3.88 -19.19
C TYR A 138 4.07 -2.65 -18.81
N LEU A 139 4.36 -1.80 -19.79
CA LEU A 139 4.98 -0.49 -19.63
C LEU A 139 4.01 0.58 -20.15
N ALA A 140 3.74 1.58 -19.31
CA ALA A 140 3.01 2.77 -19.71
C ALA A 140 3.87 3.68 -20.63
N PRO A 141 3.26 4.67 -21.30
CA PRO A 141 3.99 5.56 -22.22
C PRO A 141 5.17 6.32 -21.61
N ASP A 142 5.14 6.55 -20.30
CA ASP A 142 6.20 7.19 -19.51
C ASP A 142 7.28 6.21 -19.03
N GLY A 143 7.16 4.92 -19.38
CA GLY A 143 8.07 3.85 -18.96
C GLY A 143 7.74 3.24 -17.60
N THR A 144 6.67 3.67 -16.93
CA THR A 144 6.26 3.12 -15.64
C THR A 144 5.69 1.72 -15.81
N HIS A 145 6.10 0.76 -14.97
CA HIS A 145 5.54 -0.58 -14.97
C HIS A 145 4.05 -0.57 -14.59
N GLY A 146 3.26 -1.44 -15.21
CA GLY A 146 1.82 -1.52 -14.95
C GLY A 146 1.46 -1.75 -13.49
N ILE A 147 2.28 -2.50 -12.74
CA ILE A 147 2.02 -2.69 -11.30
C ILE A 147 2.09 -1.37 -10.52
N ASP A 148 2.97 -0.46 -10.93
CA ASP A 148 3.16 0.83 -10.26
C ASP A 148 2.10 1.84 -10.72
N VAL A 149 1.68 1.79 -11.99
CA VAL A 149 0.47 2.51 -12.46
C VAL A 149 -0.76 2.10 -11.65
N MET A 150 -0.85 0.82 -11.30
CA MET A 150 -1.92 0.27 -10.45
C MET A 150 -1.74 0.56 -8.96
N GLN A 151 -0.67 1.25 -8.55
CA GLN A 151 -0.36 1.62 -7.15
C GLN A 151 0.04 0.41 -6.27
N ASN A 152 0.63 -0.62 -6.87
CA ASN A 152 1.41 -1.65 -6.20
C ASN A 152 0.68 -2.35 -5.02
N GLY A 153 1.16 -2.24 -3.77
CA GLY A 153 0.48 -2.86 -2.61
C GLY A 153 -0.99 -2.45 -2.46
N ARG A 154 -1.34 -1.22 -2.86
CA ARG A 154 -2.72 -0.72 -2.86
C ARG A 154 -3.58 -1.45 -3.89
N PHE A 155 -3.00 -1.85 -5.03
CA PHE A 155 -3.70 -2.67 -6.01
C PHE A 155 -4.21 -3.97 -5.39
N ALA A 156 -3.35 -4.70 -4.68
CA ALA A 156 -3.72 -5.96 -4.04
C ALA A 156 -4.89 -5.78 -3.05
N ARG A 157 -4.86 -4.73 -2.22
CA ARG A 157 -5.95 -4.42 -1.28
C ARG A 157 -7.24 -4.06 -2.00
N ASN A 158 -7.17 -3.15 -2.98
CA ASN A 158 -8.33 -2.71 -3.75
C ASN A 158 -9.00 -3.88 -4.49
N VAL A 159 -8.21 -4.80 -5.04
CA VAL A 159 -8.71 -6.00 -5.70
C VAL A 159 -9.46 -6.89 -4.71
N VAL A 160 -8.92 -7.13 -3.51
CA VAL A 160 -9.61 -7.92 -2.48
C VAL A 160 -10.94 -7.28 -2.09
N GLU A 161 -10.96 -5.98 -1.79
CA GLU A 161 -12.20 -5.29 -1.40
C GLU A 161 -13.26 -5.30 -2.49
N ARG A 162 -12.82 -5.20 -3.75
CA ARG A 162 -13.73 -5.28 -4.90
C ARG A 162 -14.24 -6.70 -5.11
N ALA A 163 -13.38 -7.70 -4.96
CA ALA A 163 -13.74 -9.10 -5.06
C ALA A 163 -14.72 -9.51 -3.94
N GLU A 164 -14.57 -8.98 -2.72
CA GLU A 164 -15.53 -9.18 -1.61
C GLU A 164 -16.94 -8.73 -2.03
N ARG A 165 -17.09 -7.54 -2.63
CA ARG A 165 -18.40 -7.05 -3.12
C ARG A 165 -18.99 -7.92 -4.24
N LEU A 166 -18.13 -8.47 -5.11
CA LEU A 166 -18.53 -9.35 -6.19
C LEU A 166 -18.97 -10.73 -5.66
N ARG A 167 -18.24 -11.29 -4.69
CA ARG A 167 -18.63 -12.49 -3.94
C ARG A 167 -19.98 -12.28 -3.28
N ASP A 168 -20.18 -11.19 -2.56
CA ASP A 168 -21.44 -10.92 -1.86
C ASP A 168 -22.63 -10.87 -2.83
N SER A 169 -22.42 -10.24 -4.00
CA SER A 169 -23.40 -10.21 -5.08
C SER A 169 -23.71 -11.61 -5.64
N ARG A 170 -22.67 -12.43 -5.86
CA ARG A 170 -22.78 -13.83 -6.31
C ARG A 170 -23.54 -14.69 -5.31
N VAL A 171 -23.17 -14.62 -4.04
CA VAL A 171 -23.79 -15.41 -2.96
C VAL A 171 -25.24 -14.99 -2.73
N ALA A 172 -25.53 -13.69 -2.79
CA ALA A 172 -26.91 -13.20 -2.73
C ALA A 172 -27.76 -13.72 -3.91
N ALA A 173 -27.18 -13.80 -5.11
CA ALA A 173 -27.86 -14.40 -6.27
C ALA A 173 -28.12 -15.90 -6.08
N GLN A 174 -27.14 -16.67 -5.59
CA GLN A 174 -27.30 -18.09 -5.25
C GLN A 174 -28.45 -18.32 -4.26
N ASN A 175 -28.53 -17.53 -3.18
CA ASN A 175 -29.62 -17.65 -2.20
C ASN A 175 -31.00 -17.30 -2.78
N ARG A 176 -31.08 -16.36 -3.73
CA ARG A 176 -32.34 -16.04 -4.44
C ARG A 176 -32.81 -17.19 -5.33
N THR A 177 -31.87 -17.84 -6.01
CA THR A 177 -32.19 -18.97 -6.91
C THR A 177 -32.58 -20.22 -6.13
N SER A 178 -31.89 -20.52 -5.02
CA SER A 178 -32.20 -21.67 -4.16
C SER A 178 -32.02 -21.30 -2.70
N ARG A 179 -33.15 -21.11 -2.00
CA ARG A 179 -33.14 -20.66 -0.61
C ARG A 179 -32.49 -21.71 0.29
N GLY A 180 -31.50 -21.30 1.08
CA GLY A 180 -30.75 -22.21 1.97
C GLY A 180 -29.61 -22.97 1.28
N SER A 181 -29.29 -22.67 0.01
CA SER A 181 -28.14 -23.24 -0.69
C SER A 181 -26.79 -22.58 -0.35
N VAL A 182 -26.79 -21.50 0.42
CA VAL A 182 -25.59 -20.75 0.80
C VAL A 182 -24.98 -21.32 2.07
N THR A 183 -23.68 -21.55 2.03
CA THR A 183 -22.87 -22.02 3.15
C THR A 183 -22.05 -20.89 3.78
N VAL A 184 -21.47 -21.13 4.97
CA VAL A 184 -20.49 -20.20 5.56
C VAL A 184 -19.25 -20.06 4.67
N GLU A 185 -18.80 -21.17 4.07
CA GLU A 185 -17.67 -21.18 3.13
C GLU A 185 -17.92 -20.27 1.91
N ASP A 186 -19.15 -20.23 1.40
CA ASP A 186 -19.52 -19.31 0.30
C ASP A 186 -19.40 -17.84 0.70
N LEU A 187 -19.68 -17.51 1.97
CA LEU A 187 -19.59 -16.15 2.51
C LEU A 187 -18.15 -15.71 2.76
N GLU A 188 -17.21 -16.64 2.90
CA GLU A 188 -15.81 -16.35 3.20
C GLU A 188 -14.94 -16.42 1.94
N THR A 189 -15.30 -17.27 0.97
CA THR A 189 -14.40 -17.64 -0.14
C THR A 189 -14.55 -16.74 -1.37
N LEU A 190 -13.46 -16.06 -1.75
CA LEU A 190 -13.28 -15.44 -3.06
C LEU A 190 -12.89 -16.50 -4.09
N ARG A 191 -13.71 -16.62 -5.14
CA ARG A 191 -13.44 -17.50 -6.27
C ARG A 191 -12.75 -16.75 -7.40
N THR A 192 -12.18 -17.51 -8.34
CA THR A 192 -11.46 -16.99 -9.50
C THR A 192 -12.26 -15.94 -10.27
N GLN A 193 -13.57 -16.16 -10.45
CA GLN A 193 -14.45 -15.21 -11.12
C GLN A 193 -14.61 -13.87 -10.38
N ASP A 194 -14.65 -13.88 -9.05
CA ASP A 194 -14.82 -12.67 -8.25
C ASP A 194 -13.54 -11.83 -8.32
N LEU A 195 -12.39 -12.50 -8.19
CA LEU A 195 -11.07 -11.87 -8.18
C LEU A 195 -10.67 -11.35 -9.57
N MET A 196 -10.90 -12.12 -10.63
CA MET A 196 -10.54 -11.69 -11.99
C MET A 196 -11.45 -10.58 -12.51
N ALA A 197 -12.74 -10.57 -12.14
CA ALA A 197 -13.60 -9.44 -12.43
C ALA A 197 -13.15 -8.17 -11.67
N ALA A 198 -12.72 -8.31 -10.40
CA ALA A 198 -12.15 -7.19 -9.65
C ALA A 198 -10.87 -6.62 -10.29
N VAL A 199 -9.97 -7.50 -10.76
CA VAL A 199 -8.75 -7.09 -11.48
C VAL A 199 -9.09 -6.39 -12.79
N ALA A 200 -10.01 -6.94 -13.58
CA ALA A 200 -10.45 -6.37 -14.85
C ALA A 200 -11.01 -4.96 -14.68
N ASP A 201 -11.89 -4.80 -13.70
CA ASP A 201 -12.49 -3.51 -13.39
C ASP A 201 -11.44 -2.48 -12.93
N ALA A 202 -10.50 -2.89 -12.07
CA ALA A 202 -9.43 -2.01 -11.59
C ALA A 202 -8.54 -1.54 -12.75
N CYS A 203 -8.16 -2.46 -13.65
CA CYS A 203 -7.36 -2.13 -14.83
C CYS A 203 -8.12 -1.20 -15.79
N ALA A 204 -9.42 -1.43 -15.98
CA ALA A 204 -10.27 -0.58 -16.80
C ALA A 204 -10.37 0.85 -16.26
N GLU A 205 -10.54 1.02 -14.94
CA GLU A 205 -10.60 2.33 -14.28
C GLU A 205 -9.30 3.14 -14.51
N LYS A 206 -8.16 2.46 -14.48
CA LYS A 206 -6.83 3.07 -14.71
C LYS A 206 -6.41 3.08 -16.19
N HIS A 207 -7.29 2.67 -17.10
CA HIS A 207 -7.04 2.61 -18.54
C HIS A 207 -5.79 1.78 -18.91
N VAL A 208 -5.51 0.71 -18.17
CA VAL A 208 -4.38 -0.19 -18.44
C VAL A 208 -4.86 -1.32 -19.36
N PRO A 209 -4.43 -1.37 -20.65
CA PRO A 209 -5.01 -2.25 -21.66
C PRO A 209 -4.37 -3.64 -21.61
N ILE A 210 -4.69 -4.42 -20.58
CA ILE A 210 -4.18 -5.78 -20.39
C ILE A 210 -5.28 -6.79 -20.62
N SER A 211 -5.01 -7.77 -21.47
CA SER A 211 -5.89 -8.93 -21.65
C SER A 211 -5.63 -9.91 -20.52
N LEU A 212 -6.62 -10.04 -19.62
CA LEU A 212 -6.59 -10.93 -18.46
C LEU A 212 -6.95 -12.36 -18.84
#